data_AF-A0A7W1SZJ2-F1
#
_entry.id   AF-A0A7W1SZJ2-F1
#
_cell.length_a   1.000
_cell.length_b   1.000
_cell.length_c   1.000
_cell.angle_alpha   90.00
_cell.angle_beta   90.00
_cell.angle_gamma   90.00
#
_symmetry.space_group_name_H-M   'P 1'
#
loop_
_entity.id
_entity.type
_entity.pdbx_description
1 polymer ?
#
loop_
_entity_poly.entity_id
_entity_poly.type
_entity_poly.pdbx_seq_one_letter_code
_entity_poly.pdbx_strand_id
1 'polypeptide(L)'
;MLKSIAVVAGSYLLSVVLVLATDPLLSRLFPGDFVRGNVPSNAALMASTALFIVISILCAWLCARFAPRRPGTHVLWFFIIGEVMGIGATIPNWSKPWPHWYWLAWLLSWPLSCWIGLLLAGRRGTAVLAA
;
A
#
# COMPACT_ATOMS: atom_id res chain seq x y z
N MET A 1 17.61 -16.66 6.47
CA MET A 1 17.15 -15.41 7.12
C MET A 1 17.39 -14.18 6.25
N LEU A 2 18.57 -13.97 5.66
CA LEU A 2 18.85 -12.80 4.81
C LEU A 2 17.85 -12.60 3.65
N LYS A 3 17.52 -13.67 2.91
CA LYS A 3 16.53 -13.63 1.81
C LYS A 3 15.13 -13.19 2.29
N SER A 4 14.71 -13.67 3.45
CA SER A 4 13.43 -13.32 4.06
C SER A 4 13.33 -11.84 4.41
N ILE A 5 14.40 -11.27 5.00
CA ILE A 5 14.46 -9.85 5.33
C ILE A 5 14.51 -9.02 4.04
N ALA A 6 15.33 -9.42 3.07
CA ALA A 6 15.46 -8.73 1.79
C ALA A 6 14.13 -8.65 1.02
N VAL A 7 13.29 -9.68 1.07
CA VAL A 7 11.98 -9.67 0.41
C VAL A 7 11.02 -8.71 1.09
N VAL A 8 10.94 -8.72 2.43
CA VAL A 8 10.08 -7.80 3.18
C VAL A 8 10.55 -6.37 2.99
N ALA A 9 11.84 -6.09 3.24
CA ALA A 9 12.43 -4.77 3.10
C ALA A 9 12.36 -4.26 1.65
N GLY A 10 12.61 -5.12 0.66
CA GLY A 10 12.52 -4.76 -0.75
C GLY A 10 11.10 -4.45 -1.20
N SER A 11 10.11 -5.23 -0.75
CA SER A 11 8.69 -4.96 -1.05
C SER A 11 8.22 -3.67 -0.39
N TYR A 12 8.76 -3.35 0.78
CA TYR A 12 8.46 -2.13 1.53
C TYR A 12 9.10 -0.90 0.89
N LEU A 13 10.37 -1.01 0.50
CA LEU A 13 11.05 0.05 -0.24
C LEU A 13 10.32 0.34 -1.56
N LEU A 14 9.91 -0.73 -2.27
CA LEU A 14 9.14 -0.60 -3.49
C LEU A 14 7.79 0.09 -3.25
N SER A 15 7.06 -0.27 -2.19
CA SER A 15 5.78 0.38 -1.88
C SER A 15 5.98 1.86 -1.57
N VAL A 16 6.99 2.22 -0.80
CA VAL A 16 7.31 3.64 -0.50
C VAL A 16 7.64 4.40 -1.78
N VAL A 17 8.50 3.85 -2.65
CA VAL A 17 8.88 4.51 -3.90
C VAL A 17 7.68 4.68 -4.82
N LEU A 18 6.84 3.66 -4.98
CA LEU A 18 5.65 3.73 -5.83
C LEU A 18 4.63 4.72 -5.27
N VAL A 19 4.39 4.72 -3.96
CA VAL A 19 3.47 5.68 -3.32
C VAL A 19 3.97 7.12 -3.50
N LEU A 20 5.27 7.37 -3.32
CA LEU A 20 5.86 8.69 -3.56
C LEU A 20 5.82 9.10 -5.04
N ALA A 21 5.93 8.13 -5.96
CA ALA A 21 5.79 8.38 -7.40
C ALA A 21 4.34 8.71 -7.82
N THR A 22 3.36 8.37 -6.99
CA THR A 22 1.95 8.73 -7.20
C THR A 22 1.72 10.24 -7.12
N ASP A 23 2.44 10.95 -6.24
CA ASP A 23 2.29 12.39 -6.06
C ASP A 23 2.57 13.20 -7.35
N PRO A 24 3.71 13.03 -8.05
CA PRO A 24 3.95 13.72 -9.32
C PRO A 24 3.06 13.21 -10.46
N LEU A 25 2.55 11.97 -10.37
CA LEU A 25 1.61 11.44 -11.36
C LEU A 25 0.24 12.14 -11.21
N LEU A 26 -0.25 12.25 -9.98
CA LEU A 26 -1.53 12.88 -9.67
C LEU A 26 -1.50 14.39 -9.89
N SER A 27 -0.38 15.06 -9.61
CA SER A 27 -0.23 16.49 -9.92
C SER A 27 -0.31 16.80 -11.42
N ARG A 28 0.09 15.85 -12.28
CA ARG A 28 -0.08 15.94 -13.74
C ARG A 28 -1.50 15.62 -14.19
N LEU A 29 -2.18 14.66 -13.54
CA LEU A 29 -3.55 14.25 -13.87
C LEU A 29 -4.60 15.28 -13.39
N PHE A 30 -4.35 15.94 -12.26
CA PHE A 30 -5.20 16.97 -11.67
C PHE A 30 -4.40 18.27 -11.50
N PRO A 31 -4.11 18.99 -12.60
CA PRO A 31 -3.34 20.23 -12.54
C PRO A 31 -4.10 21.25 -11.68
N GLY A 32 -3.46 21.74 -10.60
CA GLY A 32 -4.02 22.75 -9.70
C GLY A 32 -4.63 22.22 -8.39
N ASP A 33 -4.91 20.92 -8.27
CA ASP A 33 -5.47 20.33 -7.03
C ASP A 33 -4.40 20.03 -5.98
N PHE A 34 -3.19 19.66 -6.41
CA PHE A 34 -2.06 19.35 -5.53
C PHE A 34 -1.14 20.56 -5.30
N VAL A 35 -1.74 21.73 -5.03
CA VAL A 35 -1.02 22.98 -4.72
C VAL A 35 -0.87 23.14 -3.21
N ARG A 36 0.33 23.53 -2.76
CA ARG A 36 0.65 23.70 -1.33
C ARG A 36 -0.29 24.73 -0.69
N GLY A 37 -1.08 24.28 0.28
CA GLY A 37 -2.03 25.13 1.02
C GLY A 37 -3.49 25.00 0.57
N ASN A 38 -3.77 24.27 -0.51
CA ASN A 38 -5.14 23.92 -0.91
C ASN A 38 -5.46 22.47 -0.50
N VAL A 39 -6.72 22.20 -0.15
CA VAL A 39 -7.20 20.82 0.06
C VAL A 39 -7.58 20.27 -1.32
N PRO A 40 -6.97 19.16 -1.78
CA PRO A 40 -7.29 18.58 -3.08
C PRO A 40 -8.77 18.22 -3.20
N SER A 41 -9.31 18.23 -4.43
CA SER A 41 -10.68 17.81 -4.68
C SER A 41 -10.94 16.37 -4.23
N ASN A 42 -12.20 16.04 -3.90
CA ASN A 42 -12.57 14.67 -3.52
C ASN A 42 -12.21 13.65 -4.63
N ALA A 43 -12.31 14.03 -5.90
CA ALA A 43 -11.92 13.18 -7.02
C ALA A 43 -10.42 12.85 -7.00
N ALA A 44 -9.57 13.84 -6.74
CA ALA A 44 -8.12 13.66 -6.62
C ALA A 44 -7.76 12.77 -5.42
N LEU A 45 -8.42 12.95 -4.27
CA LEU A 45 -8.22 12.11 -3.08
C LEU A 45 -8.68 10.66 -3.30
N MET A 46 -9.80 10.46 -4.00
CA MET A 46 -10.27 9.13 -4.39
C MET A 46 -9.31 8.45 -5.36
N ALA A 47 -8.78 9.18 -6.36
CA ALA A 47 -7.79 8.66 -7.30
C ALA A 47 -6.48 8.26 -6.59
N SER A 48 -6.02 9.08 -5.65
CA SER A 48 -4.87 8.76 -4.78
C SER A 48 -5.11 7.47 -3.99
N THR A 49 -6.27 7.35 -3.36
CA THR A 49 -6.63 6.16 -2.57
C THR A 49 -6.71 4.91 -3.46
N ALA A 50 -7.25 5.02 -4.68
CA ALA A 50 -7.31 3.92 -5.63
C ALA A 50 -5.91 3.45 -6.07
N LEU A 51 -5.01 4.39 -6.39
CA LEU A 51 -3.62 4.06 -6.75
C LEU A 51 -2.88 3.42 -5.58
N PHE A 52 -3.07 3.94 -4.36
CA PHE A 52 -2.53 3.36 -3.14
C PHE A 52 -2.99 1.91 -2.95
N ILE A 53 -4.28 1.61 -3.12
CA ILE A 53 -4.82 0.24 -3.04
C ILE A 53 -4.13 -0.69 -4.05
N VAL A 54 -4.07 -0.27 -5.32
CA VAL A 54 -3.47 -1.08 -6.39
C VAL A 54 -1.99 -1.36 -6.13
N ILE A 55 -1.22 -0.33 -5.75
CA ILE A 55 0.20 -0.45 -5.41
C ILE A 55 0.39 -1.37 -4.20
N SER A 56 -0.44 -1.21 -3.17
CA SER A 56 -0.34 -1.99 -1.93
C SER A 56 -0.64 -3.47 -2.18
N ILE A 57 -1.66 -3.79 -2.98
CA ILE A 57 -1.98 -5.17 -3.40
C ILE A 57 -0.79 -5.76 -4.18
N LEU A 58 -0.22 -5.01 -5.12
CA LEU A 58 0.93 -5.46 -5.92
C LEU A 58 2.14 -5.75 -5.04
N CYS A 59 2.48 -4.86 -4.11
CA CYS A 59 3.63 -5.04 -3.21
C CYS A 59 3.44 -6.20 -2.24
N ALA A 60 2.24 -6.36 -1.68
CA ALA A 60 1.91 -7.50 -0.82
C ALA A 60 1.96 -8.82 -1.61
N TRP A 61 1.49 -8.83 -2.85
CA TRP A 61 1.59 -9.97 -3.76
C TRP A 61 3.05 -10.33 -4.07
N LEU A 62 3.90 -9.33 -4.37
CA LEU A 62 5.34 -9.53 -4.60
C LEU A 62 6.02 -10.09 -3.33
N CYS A 63 5.71 -9.54 -2.16
CA CYS A 63 6.21 -10.02 -0.88
C CYS A 63 5.86 -11.50 -0.65
N ALA A 64 4.59 -11.86 -0.88
CA ALA A 64 4.14 -13.26 -0.80
C ALA A 64 4.79 -14.15 -1.86
N ARG A 65 5.02 -13.64 -3.09
CA ARG A 65 5.56 -14.41 -4.22
C ARG A 65 7.02 -14.75 -4.04
N PHE A 66 7.82 -13.82 -3.53
CA PHE A 66 9.25 -14.00 -3.31
C PHE A 66 9.59 -14.55 -1.92
N ALA A 67 8.59 -14.70 -1.04
CA ALA A 67 8.75 -15.29 0.27
C ALA A 67 9.34 -16.72 0.17
N PRO A 68 10.51 -16.99 0.75
CA PRO A 68 11.17 -18.28 0.60
C PRO A 68 10.47 -19.42 1.36
N ARG A 69 9.81 -19.11 2.50
CA ARG A 69 9.01 -20.05 3.30
C ARG A 69 7.90 -19.30 4.03
N ARG A 70 6.70 -19.86 4.12
CA ARG A 70 5.53 -19.29 4.84
C ARG A 70 5.19 -17.86 4.38
N PRO A 71 4.63 -17.68 3.16
CA PRO A 71 4.28 -16.37 2.61
C PRO A 71 3.40 -15.53 3.53
N GLY A 72 2.48 -16.17 4.28
CA GLY A 72 1.64 -15.48 5.25
C GLY A 72 2.42 -14.76 6.36
N THR A 73 3.52 -15.33 6.85
CA THR A 73 4.35 -14.68 7.88
C THR A 73 5.08 -13.45 7.34
N HIS A 74 5.53 -13.50 6.09
CA HIS A 74 6.19 -12.37 5.43
C HIS A 74 5.22 -11.22 5.18
N VAL A 75 4.01 -11.53 4.70
CA VAL A 75 2.97 -10.54 4.52
C VAL A 75 2.48 -9.99 5.86
N LEU A 76 2.42 -10.79 6.92
CA LEU A 76 2.06 -10.30 8.26
C LEU A 76 3.06 -9.26 8.78
N TRP A 77 4.37 -9.50 8.63
CA TRP A 77 5.38 -8.50 9.00
C TRP A 77 5.30 -7.25 8.14
N PHE A 78 5.09 -7.41 6.82
CA PHE A 78 4.86 -6.30 5.90
C PHE A 78 3.64 -5.46 6.32
N PHE A 79 2.55 -6.13 6.69
CA PHE A 79 1.33 -5.54 7.21
C PHE A 79 1.58 -4.74 8.49
N ILE A 80 2.21 -5.35 9.50
CA ILE A 80 2.45 -4.72 10.82
C ILE A 80 3.29 -3.44 10.67
N ILE A 81 4.39 -3.50 9.92
CA ILE A 81 5.26 -2.33 9.72
C ILE A 81 4.48 -1.22 8.98
N GLY A 82 3.70 -1.61 7.98
CA GLY A 82 2.77 -0.76 7.23
C GLY A 82 1.80 -0.01 8.10
N GLU A 83 1.10 -0.73 8.96
CA GLU A 83 0.13 -0.17 9.90
C GLU A 83 0.79 0.79 10.90
N VAL A 84 1.94 0.42 11.47
CA VAL A 84 2.67 1.29 12.40
C VAL A 84 3.03 2.62 11.71
N MET A 85 3.48 2.57 10.46
CA MET A 85 3.76 3.77 9.67
C MET A 85 2.48 4.54 9.30
N GLY A 86 1.40 3.85 8.95
CA GLY A 86 0.10 4.45 8.64
C GLY A 86 -0.52 5.19 9.83
N ILE A 87 -0.46 4.59 11.02
CA ILE A 87 -0.87 5.22 12.29
C ILE A 87 0.05 6.40 12.60
N GLY A 88 1.37 6.22 12.46
CA GLY A 88 2.37 7.27 12.66
C GLY A 88 2.20 8.46 11.72
N ALA A 89 1.67 8.24 10.51
CA ALA A 89 1.30 9.30 9.59
C ALA A 89 -0.08 9.90 9.92
N THR A 90 -1.03 9.10 10.39
CA THR A 90 -2.39 9.56 10.67
C THR A 90 -2.46 10.48 11.88
N ILE A 91 -1.81 10.12 13.00
CA ILE A 91 -1.89 10.88 14.26
C ILE A 91 -1.45 12.34 14.10
N PRO A 92 -0.27 12.65 13.52
CA PRO A 92 0.18 14.04 13.35
C PRO A 92 -0.62 14.81 12.31
N ASN A 93 -1.21 14.11 11.34
CA ASN A 93 -2.01 14.75 10.29
C ASN A 93 -3.50 14.89 10.67
N TRP A 94 -3.94 14.30 11.77
CA TRP A 94 -5.35 14.32 12.21
C TRP A 94 -5.87 15.72 12.47
N SER A 95 -5.04 16.63 12.97
CA SER A 95 -5.43 18.03 13.24
C SER A 95 -5.39 18.94 12.01
N LYS A 96 -4.99 18.44 10.84
CA LYS A 96 -4.93 19.25 9.61
C LYS A 96 -6.32 19.38 8.99
N PRO A 97 -6.59 20.42 8.20
CA PRO A 97 -7.88 20.64 7.53
C PRO A 97 -8.19 19.61 6.40
N TRP A 98 -7.49 18.48 6.39
CA TRP A 98 -7.68 17.42 5.41
C TRP A 98 -8.88 16.57 5.80
N PRO A 99 -9.64 16.02 4.83
CA PRO A 99 -10.79 15.20 5.15
C PRO A 99 -10.41 13.96 5.97
N HIS A 100 -10.99 13.78 7.16
CA HIS A 100 -10.64 12.65 8.04
C HIS A 100 -10.90 11.29 7.40
N TRP A 101 -11.89 11.21 6.51
CA TRP A 101 -12.18 9.99 5.76
C TRP A 101 -10.99 9.52 4.92
N TYR A 102 -10.15 10.43 4.42
CA TYR A 102 -8.99 10.08 3.60
C TYR A 102 -7.94 9.33 4.41
N TRP A 103 -7.64 9.81 5.61
CA TRP A 103 -6.72 9.15 6.54
C TRP A 103 -7.25 7.79 6.98
N LEU A 104 -8.55 7.70 7.28
CA LEU A 104 -9.21 6.43 7.60
C LEU A 104 -9.22 5.47 6.40
N ALA A 105 -9.43 5.97 5.19
CA ALA A 105 -9.40 5.15 3.98
C ALA A 105 -8.02 4.54 3.75
N TRP A 106 -6.94 5.29 3.97
CA TRP A 106 -5.57 4.76 3.91
C TRP A 106 -5.33 3.68 4.98
N LEU A 107 -5.73 3.94 6.22
CA LEU A 107 -5.57 2.99 7.32
C LEU A 107 -6.38 1.70 7.11
N LEU A 108 -7.59 1.79 6.57
CA LEU A 108 -8.45 0.63 6.33
C LEU A 108 -8.10 -0.12 5.03
N SER A 109 -7.60 0.59 4.03
CA SER A 109 -7.26 -0.03 2.74
C SER A 109 -5.98 -0.83 2.79
N TRP A 110 -5.02 -0.49 3.66
CA TRP A 110 -3.75 -1.21 3.78
C TRP A 110 -3.91 -2.68 4.24
N PRO A 111 -4.62 -3.00 5.34
CA PRO A 111 -4.87 -4.38 5.78
C PRO A 111 -5.58 -5.20 4.70
N LEU A 112 -6.60 -4.60 4.09
CA LEU A 112 -7.38 -5.23 3.03
C LEU A 112 -6.52 -5.52 1.81
N SER A 113 -5.67 -4.58 1.41
CA SER A 113 -4.74 -4.74 0.28
C SER A 113 -3.71 -5.84 0.54
N CYS A 114 -3.15 -5.90 1.76
CA CYS A 114 -2.22 -6.94 2.17
C CYS A 114 -2.87 -8.33 2.10
N TRP A 115 -4.09 -8.46 2.59
CA TRP A 115 -4.87 -9.69 2.55
C TRP A 115 -5.16 -10.15 1.11
N ILE A 116 -5.62 -9.23 0.25
CA ILE A 116 -5.89 -9.52 -1.17
C ILE A 116 -4.60 -9.96 -1.88
N GLY A 117 -3.49 -9.25 -1.68
CA GLY A 117 -2.20 -9.62 -2.25
C GLY A 117 -1.74 -11.03 -1.87
N LEU A 118 -1.93 -11.41 -0.60
CA LEU A 118 -1.65 -12.76 -0.11
C LEU A 118 -2.56 -13.81 -0.76
N LEU A 119 -3.87 -13.56 -0.83
CA LEU A 119 -4.83 -14.47 -1.48
C LEU A 119 -4.49 -14.69 -2.97
N LEU A 120 -4.16 -13.62 -3.69
CA LEU A 120 -3.76 -13.69 -5.10
C LEU A 120 -2.48 -14.50 -5.31
N ALA A 121 -1.54 -14.45 -4.36
CA ALA A 121 -0.33 -15.26 -4.41
C ALA A 121 -0.61 -16.75 -4.14
N GLY A 122 -1.52 -17.06 -3.21
CA GLY A 122 -1.90 -18.43 -2.86
C GLY A 122 -2.71 -19.17 -3.95
N ARG A 123 -3.58 -18.46 -4.67
CA ARG A 123 -4.47 -19.04 -5.70
C ARG A 123 -3.77 -19.67 -6.91
N ARG A 124 -2.49 -19.39 -7.15
CA ARG A 124 -1.70 -20.04 -8.23
C ARG A 124 -1.12 -21.40 -7.84
N GLY A 125 -1.00 -21.71 -6.55
CA GLY A 125 -0.49 -23.02 -6.10
C GLY A 125 -1.46 -24.18 -6.39
N THR A 126 -2.75 -23.91 -6.32
CA THR A 126 -3.82 -24.88 -6.61
C THR A 126 -4.08 -25.10 -8.09
N ALA A 127 -3.86 -24.08 -8.94
CA ALA A 127 -4.08 -24.19 -10.38
C ALA A 127 -3.02 -25.07 -11.10
N VAL A 128 -1.80 -25.17 -10.55
CA VAL A 128 -0.72 -26.02 -11.12
C VAL A 128 -0.87 -27.49 -10.72
N LEU A 129 -1.57 -27.79 -9.62
CA LEU A 129 -1.85 -29.16 -9.16
C LEU A 129 -3.12 -29.77 -9.78
N ALA A 130 -3.86 -28.99 -10.57
CA ALA A 130 -5.12 -29.40 -11.21
C ALA A 130 -5.01 -29.50 -12.74
N ALA A 131 -3.81 -29.40 -13.30
CA ALA A 131 -3.48 -29.58 -14.71
C ALA A 131 -2.47 -30.72 -14.87
#